data_AF-A0A7W6ACG1-F1
#
_entry.id   AF-A0A7W6ACG1-F1
#
_cell.length_a   1.000
_cell.length_b   1.000
_cell.length_c   1.000
_cell.angle_alpha   90.00
_cell.angle_beta   90.00
_cell.angle_gamma   90.00
#
_symmetry.space_group_name_H-M   'P 1'
#
loop_
_entity.id
_entity.type
_entity.pdbx_description
1 polymer ?
#
loop_
_entity_poly.entity_id
_entity_poly.type
_entity_poly.pdbx_seq_one_letter_code
_entity_poly.pdbx_strand_id
1 'polypeptide(L)'
;MTVFKRVAASAAMALSLAGLLATSTPSLATNIAGAAATTPVSAMTVSGINAAELAMVPQSARATMSALPDFSQVSESDEDSEYASLAEAVADQDDIASSEELRCLAGAIYFESQGEPLTGQLAVAQVILNRTKSGRFPTGVCDVIKQRGQFSFVRRGEIPSISPSRSAYRTAVAVAKVALAQAWDGPAGKALFFNTPGNRPGVRVQKVAAIGNHIFYR
;
A
#
# COMPACT_ATOMS: atom_id res chain seq x y z
N MET A 1 -70.57 -14.44 -11.10
CA MET A 1 -70.00 -14.76 -9.78
C MET A 1 -68.97 -13.69 -9.44
N THR A 2 -69.40 -12.63 -8.77
CA THR A 2 -68.59 -11.45 -8.43
C THR A 2 -68.29 -11.47 -6.94
N VAL A 3 -67.08 -11.85 -6.56
CA VAL A 3 -66.64 -11.89 -5.16
C VAL A 3 -65.97 -10.57 -4.81
N PHE A 4 -66.68 -9.75 -4.05
CA PHE A 4 -66.15 -8.62 -3.30
C PHE A 4 -65.40 -9.10 -2.06
N LYS A 5 -64.27 -8.44 -1.75
CA LYS A 5 -63.86 -7.90 -0.43
C LYS A 5 -62.33 -7.91 -0.29
N ARG A 6 -61.70 -6.74 -0.41
CA ARG A 6 -60.40 -6.43 0.20
C ARG A 6 -60.66 -5.44 1.32
N VAL A 7 -60.65 -5.92 2.56
CA VAL A 7 -60.63 -5.09 3.76
C VAL A 7 -59.16 -4.93 4.13
N ALA A 8 -58.59 -3.76 3.86
CA ALA A 8 -57.27 -3.38 4.36
C ALA A 8 -57.46 -2.84 5.78
N ALA A 9 -57.11 -3.64 6.77
CA ALA A 9 -56.99 -3.18 8.15
C ALA A 9 -55.59 -2.59 8.35
N SER A 10 -55.52 -1.26 8.37
CA SER A 10 -54.32 -0.49 8.75
C SER A 10 -54.17 -0.52 10.27
N ALA A 11 -53.27 -1.35 10.78
CA ALA A 11 -52.86 -1.34 12.19
C ALA A 11 -51.78 -0.27 12.40
N ALA A 12 -52.18 0.85 13.01
CA ALA A 12 -51.27 1.83 13.57
C ALA A 12 -50.71 1.29 14.89
N MET A 13 -49.40 1.10 15.00
CA MET A 13 -48.73 0.80 16.27
C MET A 13 -47.81 1.97 16.61
N ALA A 14 -48.28 2.79 17.55
CA ALA A 14 -47.50 3.85 18.17
C ALA A 14 -46.45 3.21 19.09
N LEU A 15 -45.16 3.41 18.79
CA LEU A 15 -44.08 3.09 19.71
C LEU A 15 -43.68 4.37 20.48
N SER A 16 -43.95 4.32 21.79
CA SER A 16 -43.59 5.31 22.79
C SER A 16 -42.08 5.51 22.88
N LEU A 17 -41.61 6.74 22.64
CA LEU A 17 -40.24 7.16 22.89
C LEU A 17 -40.15 7.67 24.35
N ALA A 18 -39.80 6.77 25.29
CA ALA A 18 -39.46 7.13 26.66
C ALA A 18 -37.93 7.33 26.77
N GLY A 19 -37.55 8.46 27.35
CA GLY A 19 -36.20 9.02 27.31
C GLY A 19 -35.14 8.31 28.15
N LEU A 20 -33.89 8.51 27.75
CA LEU A 20 -32.72 8.46 28.62
C LEU A 20 -32.01 9.82 28.56
N LEU A 21 -32.14 10.60 29.64
CA LEU A 21 -31.24 11.70 29.93
C LEU A 21 -29.91 11.09 30.38
N ALA A 22 -28.91 11.14 29.50
CA ALA A 22 -27.53 10.86 29.87
C ALA A 22 -27.01 12.04 30.71
N THR A 23 -26.85 11.84 32.01
CA THR A 23 -26.13 12.75 32.90
C THR A 23 -24.63 12.56 32.68
N SER A 24 -24.02 13.46 31.92
CA SER A 24 -22.55 13.53 31.82
C SER A 24 -21.98 14.16 33.09
N THR A 25 -21.22 13.38 33.86
CA THR A 25 -20.37 13.92 34.92
C THR A 25 -19.06 14.44 34.32
N PRO A 26 -18.60 15.65 34.69
CA PRO A 26 -17.25 16.09 34.34
C PRO A 26 -16.24 15.34 35.22
N SER A 27 -15.33 14.61 34.59
CA SER A 27 -14.20 13.99 35.28
C SER A 27 -13.17 15.08 35.61
N LEU A 28 -12.93 15.32 36.89
CA LEU A 28 -11.85 16.17 37.38
C LEU A 28 -10.52 15.43 37.20
N ALA A 29 -9.69 15.89 36.26
CA ALA A 29 -8.30 15.47 36.17
C ALA A 29 -7.53 16.05 37.37
N THR A 30 -7.29 15.22 38.38
CA THR A 30 -6.37 15.55 39.48
C THR A 30 -4.94 15.34 38.96
N ASN A 31 -4.21 16.43 38.75
CA ASN A 31 -2.76 16.39 38.60
C ASN A 31 -2.16 15.88 39.91
N ILE A 32 -1.87 14.58 39.99
CA ILE A 32 -0.93 14.07 40.97
C ILE A 32 0.44 14.49 40.46
N ALA A 33 0.93 15.58 41.07
CA ALA A 33 2.34 15.91 41.11
C ALA A 33 3.09 14.66 41.59
N GLY A 34 3.66 13.93 40.63
CA GLY A 34 4.63 12.88 40.90
C GLY A 34 5.81 13.52 41.60
N ALA A 35 5.97 13.14 42.87
CA ALA A 35 7.07 13.54 43.72
C ALA A 35 8.40 13.44 42.97
N ALA A 36 9.15 14.55 43.04
CA ALA A 36 10.53 14.63 42.61
C ALA A 36 11.36 13.55 43.31
N ALA A 37 11.66 12.48 42.60
CA ALA A 37 12.79 11.61 42.93
C ALA A 37 14.05 12.27 42.33
N THR A 38 14.67 13.14 43.13
CA THR A 38 16.02 13.64 42.92
C THR A 38 17.00 12.47 42.98
N THR A 39 17.41 11.97 41.83
CA THR A 39 18.64 11.16 41.71
C THR A 39 19.77 12.08 41.25
N PRO A 40 20.90 12.14 41.95
CA PRO A 40 22.06 12.88 41.47
C PRO A 40 22.73 12.06 40.37
N VAL A 41 22.54 12.47 39.11
CA VAL A 41 23.41 11.98 38.03
C VAL A 41 24.73 12.72 38.18
N SER A 42 25.75 11.95 38.55
CA SER A 42 27.12 12.42 38.73
C SER A 42 27.64 13.05 37.44
N ALA A 43 27.97 14.34 37.49
CA ALA A 43 28.87 14.95 36.52
C ALA A 43 30.29 14.53 36.89
N MET A 44 30.89 13.63 36.11
CA MET A 44 32.30 13.31 36.22
C MET A 44 32.94 13.30 34.83
N THR A 45 33.63 14.42 34.59
CA THR A 45 34.67 14.73 33.61
C THR A 45 35.22 13.56 32.77
N VAL A 46 35.00 13.61 31.46
CA VAL A 46 35.85 12.91 30.49
C VAL A 46 37.14 13.71 30.34
N SER A 47 38.15 13.32 31.12
CA SER A 47 39.53 13.77 30.92
C SER A 47 40.21 12.77 29.99
N GLY A 48 40.76 13.26 28.88
CA GLY A 48 41.67 12.49 28.02
C GLY A 48 41.09 11.97 26.71
N ILE A 49 40.93 12.87 25.73
CA ILE A 49 41.26 12.50 24.35
C ILE A 49 42.54 13.24 23.97
N ASN A 50 43.58 12.46 23.73
CA ASN A 50 44.87 12.94 23.27
C ASN A 50 44.70 13.79 22.02
N ALA A 51 45.19 15.03 22.07
CA ALA A 51 45.55 15.81 20.90
C ALA A 51 46.80 15.17 20.26
N ALA A 52 46.59 14.03 19.59
CA ALA A 52 47.61 13.38 18.82
C ALA A 52 47.53 13.87 17.37
N GLU A 53 48.47 14.77 17.08
CA GLU A 53 49.16 14.93 15.81
C GLU A 53 48.33 15.32 14.57
N LEU A 54 48.53 16.56 14.15
CA LEU A 54 48.31 17.04 12.79
C LEU A 54 49.15 16.19 11.82
N ALA A 55 48.59 15.06 11.37
CA ALA A 55 49.15 14.30 10.28
C ALA A 55 49.04 15.13 9.00
N MET A 56 50.18 15.72 8.63
CA MET A 56 50.54 16.22 7.31
C MET A 56 49.84 15.38 6.23
N VAL A 57 48.88 15.96 5.52
CA VAL A 57 48.29 15.34 4.33
C VAL A 57 49.40 15.19 3.29
N PRO A 58 49.76 13.97 2.84
CA PRO A 58 50.66 13.84 1.72
C PRO A 58 49.97 14.37 0.46
N GLN A 59 50.34 15.59 0.08
CA GLN A 59 50.05 16.22 -1.21
C GLN A 59 50.83 15.46 -2.31
N SER A 60 50.42 14.23 -2.64
CA SER A 60 50.80 13.59 -3.90
C SER A 60 49.96 12.35 -4.15
N ALA A 61 48.66 12.54 -4.41
CA ALA A 61 48.01 11.73 -5.41
C ALA A 61 47.82 12.63 -6.63
N ARG A 62 48.78 12.55 -7.56
CA ARG A 62 48.58 13.00 -8.93
C ARG A 62 47.29 12.33 -9.38
N ALA A 63 46.22 13.10 -9.50
CA ALA A 63 45.04 12.68 -10.22
C ALA A 63 45.53 12.39 -11.64
N THR A 64 45.87 11.14 -11.93
CA THR A 64 45.64 10.65 -13.27
C THR A 64 44.17 10.93 -13.50
N MET A 65 43.87 11.88 -14.38
CA MET A 65 42.60 11.91 -15.08
C MET A 65 42.48 10.54 -15.73
N SER A 66 41.98 9.57 -14.96
CA SER A 66 41.37 8.39 -15.53
C SER A 66 40.26 9.00 -16.37
N ALA A 67 40.40 8.80 -17.67
CA ALA A 67 39.53 9.36 -18.68
C ALA A 67 38.08 9.35 -18.18
N LEU A 68 37.38 10.46 -18.39
CA LEU A 68 35.93 10.49 -18.33
C LEU A 68 35.42 9.17 -18.95
N PRO A 69 34.51 8.43 -18.30
CA PRO A 69 33.93 7.28 -18.95
C PRO A 69 33.41 7.77 -20.30
N ASP A 70 33.96 7.18 -21.36
CA ASP A 70 33.46 7.36 -22.71
C ASP A 70 32.03 6.86 -22.69
N PHE A 71 31.07 7.79 -22.61
CA PHE A 71 29.64 7.50 -22.62
C PHE A 71 29.19 6.92 -23.96
N SER A 72 30.09 6.75 -24.95
CA SER A 72 29.75 6.22 -26.26
C SER A 72 29.48 4.72 -26.32
N GLN A 73 29.46 3.98 -25.20
CA GLN A 73 29.18 2.55 -25.20
C GLN A 73 28.20 2.15 -24.09
N VAL A 74 27.10 2.89 -23.97
CA VAL A 74 25.87 2.28 -23.45
C VAL A 74 25.34 1.45 -24.60
N SER A 75 25.56 0.14 -24.57
CA SER A 75 24.90 -0.78 -25.49
C SER A 75 23.42 -0.81 -25.10
N GLU A 76 22.68 0.11 -25.71
CA GLU A 76 21.24 0.15 -25.72
C GLU A 76 20.76 -1.20 -26.28
N SER A 77 20.12 -2.00 -25.44
CA SER A 77 19.26 -3.07 -25.95
C SER A 77 18.00 -2.38 -26.43
N ASP A 78 18.07 -1.83 -27.64
CA ASP A 78 16.99 -1.16 -28.34
C ASP A 78 15.91 -2.16 -28.71
N GLU A 79 14.87 -2.27 -27.88
CA GLU A 79 13.54 -2.51 -28.42
C GLU A 79 13.04 -1.17 -28.98
N ASP A 80 13.49 -0.84 -30.20
CA ASP A 80 13.11 0.37 -30.94
C ASP A 80 11.59 0.44 -31.12
N SER A 81 10.92 1.07 -30.17
CA SER A 81 9.60 1.65 -30.38
C SER A 81 9.83 3.01 -31.04
N GLU A 82 10.06 3.00 -32.35
CA GLU A 82 10.21 4.20 -33.16
C GLU A 82 8.85 4.93 -33.22
N TYR A 83 8.61 5.80 -32.25
CA TYR A 83 7.43 6.66 -32.24
C TYR A 83 7.58 7.75 -33.30
N ALA A 84 6.61 7.89 -34.21
CA ALA A 84 6.66 8.88 -35.29
C ALA A 84 6.52 10.32 -34.77
N SER A 85 6.15 10.52 -33.50
CA SER A 85 6.15 11.82 -32.84
C SER A 85 6.20 11.74 -31.31
N LEU A 86 6.58 12.85 -30.67
CA LEU A 86 6.43 13.02 -29.21
C LEU A 86 4.97 12.85 -28.75
N ALA A 87 4.00 13.27 -29.57
CA ALA A 87 2.59 13.11 -29.24
C ALA A 87 2.17 11.63 -29.22
N GLU A 88 2.71 10.83 -30.12
CA GLU A 88 2.50 9.38 -30.17
C GLU A 88 3.17 8.67 -28.99
N ALA A 89 4.42 9.02 -28.67
CA ALA A 89 5.10 8.51 -27.48
C ALA A 89 4.36 8.85 -26.17
N VAL A 90 3.73 10.04 -26.11
CA VAL A 90 2.90 10.45 -24.96
C VAL A 90 1.56 9.71 -24.95
N ALA A 91 0.94 9.46 -26.11
CA ALA A 91 -0.30 8.68 -26.20
C ALA A 91 -0.09 7.22 -25.74
N ASP A 92 1.04 6.61 -26.08
CA ASP A 92 1.40 5.25 -25.64
C ASP A 92 1.62 5.17 -24.12
N GLN A 93 2.21 6.20 -23.51
CA GLN A 93 2.32 6.32 -22.05
C GLN A 93 0.95 6.40 -21.38
N ASP A 94 -0.02 7.06 -22.03
CA ASP A 94 -1.41 7.12 -21.59
C ASP A 94 -2.14 5.79 -21.77
N ASP A 95 -1.76 4.94 -22.72
CA ASP A 95 -2.31 3.58 -22.89
C ASP A 95 -1.91 2.63 -21.76
N ILE A 96 -0.66 2.67 -21.29
CA ILE A 96 -0.27 1.95 -20.07
C ILE A 96 -1.01 2.54 -18.86
N ALA A 97 -1.15 3.87 -18.80
CA ALA A 97 -1.91 4.60 -17.77
C ALA A 97 -3.43 4.35 -17.79
N SER A 98 -3.96 3.84 -18.90
CA SER A 98 -5.40 3.64 -19.13
C SER A 98 -5.78 2.17 -19.36
N SER A 99 -4.81 1.25 -19.38
CA SER A 99 -5.06 -0.19 -19.49
C SER A 99 -6.04 -0.68 -18.42
N GLU A 100 -6.93 -1.62 -18.80
CA GLU A 100 -7.90 -2.17 -17.86
C GLU A 100 -7.19 -2.84 -16.67
N GLU A 101 -6.06 -3.51 -16.92
CA GLU A 101 -5.24 -4.14 -15.89
C GLU A 101 -4.70 -3.13 -14.87
N LEU A 102 -4.16 -1.99 -15.33
CA LEU A 102 -3.70 -0.94 -14.42
C LEU A 102 -4.86 -0.40 -13.58
N ARG A 103 -6.01 -0.15 -14.20
CA ARG A 103 -7.20 0.33 -13.47
C ARG A 103 -7.67 -0.67 -12.42
N CYS A 104 -7.72 -1.96 -12.75
CA CYS A 104 -8.06 -3.01 -11.80
C CYS A 104 -7.06 -3.05 -10.65
N LEU A 105 -5.77 -3.11 -10.96
CA LEU A 105 -4.71 -3.23 -9.97
C LEU A 105 -4.65 -2.00 -9.05
N ALA A 106 -4.72 -0.80 -9.60
CA ALA A 106 -4.77 0.45 -8.84
C ALA A 106 -6.01 0.51 -7.93
N GLY A 107 -7.17 0.09 -8.43
CA GLY A 107 -8.38 -0.02 -7.63
C GLY A 107 -8.21 -0.99 -6.44
N ALA A 108 -7.61 -2.17 -6.68
CA ALA A 108 -7.35 -3.13 -5.62
C ALA A 108 -6.36 -2.58 -4.57
N ILE A 109 -5.24 -1.99 -5.00
CA ILE A 109 -4.26 -1.37 -4.09
C ILE A 109 -4.93 -0.28 -3.25
N TYR A 110 -5.73 0.58 -3.88
CA TYR A 110 -6.46 1.64 -3.18
C TYR A 110 -7.38 1.08 -2.10
N PHE A 111 -8.24 0.11 -2.43
CA PHE A 111 -9.21 -0.40 -1.46
C PHE A 111 -8.58 -1.27 -0.37
N GLU A 112 -7.53 -2.02 -0.67
CA GLU A 112 -6.90 -2.94 0.29
C GLU A 112 -5.82 -2.28 1.14
N SER A 113 -5.19 -1.20 0.66
CA SER A 113 -3.96 -0.70 1.26
C SER A 113 -3.77 0.81 1.22
N GLN A 114 -4.80 1.60 0.90
CA GLN A 114 -4.73 3.04 1.17
C GLN A 114 -4.39 3.30 2.65
N GLY A 115 -3.45 4.19 2.92
CA GLY A 115 -2.97 4.49 4.28
C GLY A 115 -1.87 3.58 4.79
N GLU A 116 -1.57 2.47 4.10
CA GLU A 116 -0.38 1.65 4.37
C GLU A 116 0.90 2.31 3.84
N PRO A 117 2.09 1.99 4.38
CA PRO A 117 3.36 2.41 3.80
C PRO A 117 3.46 1.95 2.33
N LEU A 118 4.24 2.65 1.51
CA LEU A 118 4.39 2.31 0.08
C LEU A 118 4.83 0.86 -0.14
N THR A 119 5.69 0.33 0.73
CA THR A 119 6.11 -1.07 0.72
C THR A 119 4.94 -2.05 0.95
N GLY A 120 3.94 -1.66 1.74
CA GLY A 120 2.72 -2.45 1.97
C GLY A 120 1.78 -2.43 0.76
N GLN A 121 1.63 -1.27 0.13
CA GLN A 121 0.85 -1.14 -1.11
C GLN A 121 1.47 -1.95 -2.26
N LEU A 122 2.79 -1.86 -2.43
CA LEU A 122 3.53 -2.68 -3.38
C LEU A 122 3.44 -4.18 -3.05
N ALA A 123 3.46 -4.56 -1.77
CA ALA A 123 3.30 -5.95 -1.36
C ALA A 123 1.93 -6.53 -1.70
N VAL A 124 0.84 -5.75 -1.58
CA VAL A 124 -0.50 -6.16 -2.05
C VAL A 124 -0.50 -6.36 -3.57
N ALA A 125 0.08 -5.42 -4.31
CA ALA A 125 0.23 -5.54 -5.77
C ALA A 125 1.00 -6.81 -6.15
N GLN A 126 2.13 -7.08 -5.46
CA GLN A 126 2.95 -8.27 -5.67
C GLN A 126 2.15 -9.56 -5.45
N VAL A 127 1.31 -9.64 -4.42
CA VAL A 127 0.44 -10.81 -4.21
C VAL A 127 -0.50 -11.03 -5.40
N ILE A 128 -1.12 -9.97 -5.91
CA ILE A 128 -2.03 -10.07 -7.06
C ILE A 128 -1.28 -10.59 -8.30
N LEU A 129 -0.09 -10.06 -8.58
CA LEU A 129 0.75 -10.51 -9.70
C LEU A 129 1.33 -11.91 -9.49
N ASN A 130 1.58 -12.32 -8.25
CA ASN A 130 1.99 -13.70 -7.96
C ASN A 130 0.85 -14.68 -8.21
N ARG A 131 -0.39 -14.28 -7.92
CA ARG A 131 -1.58 -15.11 -8.16
C ARG A 131 -1.72 -15.42 -9.64
N THR A 132 -1.57 -14.42 -10.52
CA THR A 132 -1.65 -14.63 -11.98
C THR A 132 -0.61 -15.63 -12.50
N LYS A 133 0.56 -15.68 -11.87
CA LYS A 133 1.68 -16.56 -12.24
C LYS A 133 1.66 -17.94 -11.56
N SER A 134 0.74 -18.17 -10.61
CA SER A 134 0.81 -19.33 -9.71
C SER A 134 0.17 -20.62 -10.25
N GLY A 135 -0.66 -20.52 -11.30
CA GLY A 135 -1.51 -21.62 -11.77
C GLY A 135 -2.67 -22.00 -10.83
N ARG A 136 -2.79 -21.35 -9.66
CA ARG A 136 -3.86 -21.59 -8.66
C ARG A 136 -5.02 -20.59 -8.76
N PHE A 137 -4.78 -19.48 -9.44
CA PHE A 137 -5.72 -18.38 -9.63
C PHE A 137 -5.82 -18.07 -11.13
N PRO A 138 -6.80 -17.26 -11.56
CA PRO A 138 -6.88 -16.78 -12.94
C PRO A 138 -5.58 -16.11 -13.39
N THR A 139 -5.31 -16.13 -14.70
CA THR A 139 -4.08 -15.58 -15.29
C THR A 139 -4.14 -14.08 -15.55
N GLY A 140 -5.34 -13.48 -15.63
CA GLY A 140 -5.53 -12.04 -15.81
C GLY A 140 -5.56 -11.28 -14.49
N VAL A 141 -4.98 -10.08 -14.45
CA VAL A 141 -4.95 -9.22 -13.25
C VAL A 141 -6.37 -8.86 -12.80
N CYS A 142 -7.20 -8.40 -13.73
CA CYS A 142 -8.60 -8.10 -13.46
C CYS A 142 -9.38 -9.33 -13.01
N ASP A 143 -9.11 -10.52 -13.57
CA ASP A 143 -9.81 -11.75 -13.21
C ASP A 143 -9.48 -12.18 -11.78
N VAL A 144 -8.22 -12.08 -11.37
CA VAL A 144 -7.80 -12.33 -9.97
C VAL A 144 -8.55 -11.40 -9.02
N ILE A 145 -8.68 -10.12 -9.37
CA ILE A 145 -9.31 -9.10 -8.52
C ILE A 145 -10.83 -9.31 -8.48
N LYS A 146 -11.46 -9.53 -9.63
CA LYS A 146 -12.92 -9.68 -9.76
C LYS A 146 -13.42 -11.08 -9.37
N GLN A 147 -12.52 -12.03 -9.11
CA GLN A 147 -12.87 -13.37 -8.65
C GLN A 147 -13.70 -13.30 -7.35
N ARG A 148 -14.83 -13.99 -7.36
CA ARG A 148 -15.83 -13.93 -6.28
C ARG A 148 -15.23 -14.29 -4.92
N GLY A 149 -15.38 -13.38 -3.96
CA GLY A 149 -14.96 -13.57 -2.56
C GLY A 149 -13.49 -13.28 -2.27
N GLN A 150 -12.70 -12.86 -3.25
CA GLN A 150 -11.28 -12.56 -3.04
C GLN A 150 -11.05 -11.19 -2.42
N PHE A 151 -11.83 -10.20 -2.83
CA PHE A 151 -11.71 -8.81 -2.41
C PHE A 151 -13.08 -8.27 -2.02
N SER A 152 -13.18 -7.70 -0.82
CA SER A 152 -14.47 -7.35 -0.20
C SER A 152 -15.19 -6.20 -0.90
N PHE A 153 -14.44 -5.33 -1.59
CA PHE A 153 -14.99 -4.20 -2.34
C PHE A 153 -15.62 -4.62 -3.67
N VAL A 154 -15.32 -5.82 -4.20
CA VAL A 154 -15.86 -6.27 -5.49
C VAL A 154 -17.30 -6.72 -5.31
N ARG A 155 -18.21 -6.08 -6.04
CA ARG A 155 -19.64 -6.38 -6.04
C ARG A 155 -20.08 -6.75 -7.44
N ARG A 156 -20.71 -7.92 -7.58
CA ARG A 156 -21.20 -8.43 -8.88
C ARG A 156 -20.13 -8.45 -9.99
N GLY A 157 -18.87 -8.71 -9.62
CA GLY A 157 -17.74 -8.74 -10.56
C GLY A 157 -17.20 -7.37 -10.94
N GLU A 158 -17.68 -6.30 -10.31
CA GLU A 158 -17.25 -4.93 -10.60
C GLU A 158 -16.49 -4.31 -9.43
N ILE A 159 -15.49 -3.48 -9.77
CA ILE A 159 -14.72 -2.67 -8.83
C ILE A 159 -15.44 -1.31 -8.70
N PRO A 160 -15.74 -0.82 -7.48
CA PRO A 160 -16.37 0.48 -7.30
C PRO A 160 -15.54 1.62 -7.90
N SER A 161 -16.20 2.62 -8.48
CA SER A 161 -15.52 3.78 -9.07
C SER A 161 -14.81 4.63 -7.99
N ILE A 162 -13.63 5.13 -8.33
CA ILE A 162 -12.79 5.97 -7.46
C ILE A 162 -12.53 7.28 -8.19
N SER A 163 -12.68 8.41 -7.49
CA SER A 163 -12.40 9.72 -8.07
C SER A 163 -10.89 9.87 -8.37
N PRO A 164 -10.49 10.20 -9.62
CA PRO A 164 -9.09 10.41 -10.00
C PRO A 164 -8.38 11.52 -9.21
N SER A 165 -9.15 12.49 -8.67
CA SER A 165 -8.61 13.59 -7.87
C SER A 165 -8.11 13.18 -6.48
N ARG A 166 -8.41 11.97 -6.01
CA ARG A 166 -7.96 11.51 -4.68
C ARG A 166 -6.47 11.22 -4.70
N SER A 167 -5.72 11.86 -3.81
CA SER A 167 -4.26 11.66 -3.69
C SER A 167 -3.89 10.19 -3.48
N ALA A 168 -4.60 9.49 -2.59
CA ALA A 168 -4.37 8.06 -2.33
C ALA A 168 -4.61 7.19 -3.58
N TYR A 169 -5.56 7.55 -4.44
CA TYR A 169 -5.77 6.83 -5.69
C TYR A 169 -4.64 7.09 -6.70
N ARG A 170 -4.18 8.34 -6.81
CA ARG A 170 -2.99 8.67 -7.62
C ARG A 170 -1.76 7.89 -7.16
N THR A 171 -1.57 7.76 -5.85
CA THR A 171 -0.50 6.91 -5.27
C THR A 171 -0.69 5.45 -5.68
N ALA A 172 -1.90 4.91 -5.55
CA ALA A 172 -2.20 3.53 -5.93
C ALA A 172 -1.93 3.27 -7.44
N VAL A 173 -2.25 4.23 -8.31
CA VAL A 173 -1.92 4.18 -9.74
C VAL A 173 -0.40 4.13 -9.96
N ALA A 174 0.36 5.00 -9.28
CA ALA A 174 1.82 4.99 -9.38
C ALA A 174 2.43 3.66 -8.89
N VAL A 175 1.93 3.13 -7.76
CA VAL A 175 2.33 1.81 -7.23
C VAL A 175 2.00 0.70 -8.21
N ALA A 176 0.81 0.73 -8.82
CA ALA A 176 0.40 -0.27 -9.81
C ALA A 176 1.30 -0.25 -11.05
N LYS A 177 1.68 0.94 -11.55
CA LYS A 177 2.65 1.07 -12.66
C LYS A 177 3.99 0.43 -12.32
N VAL A 178 4.54 0.72 -11.13
CA VAL A 178 5.81 0.12 -10.66
C VAL A 178 5.70 -1.41 -10.56
N ALA A 179 4.59 -1.92 -10.03
CA ALA A 179 4.37 -3.35 -9.89
C ALA A 179 4.23 -4.07 -11.25
N LEU A 180 3.48 -3.49 -12.20
CA LEU A 180 3.31 -4.05 -13.55
C LEU A 180 4.62 -4.05 -14.34
N ALA A 181 5.44 -3.00 -14.18
CA ALA A 181 6.79 -2.94 -14.72
C ALA A 181 7.77 -3.92 -14.04
N GLN A 182 7.35 -4.64 -12.99
CA GLN A 182 8.18 -5.55 -12.20
C GLN A 182 9.45 -4.87 -11.65
N ALA A 183 9.37 -3.55 -11.43
CA ALA A 183 10.51 -2.71 -11.06
C ALA A 183 10.79 -2.69 -9.54
N TRP A 184 10.28 -3.68 -8.80
CA TRP A 184 10.48 -3.79 -7.35
C TRP A 184 10.52 -5.24 -6.91
N ASP A 185 11.58 -5.61 -6.19
CA ASP A 185 11.66 -6.85 -5.42
C ASP A 185 11.42 -6.53 -3.94
N GLY A 186 10.37 -7.12 -3.38
CA GLY A 186 9.80 -6.73 -2.10
C GLY A 186 9.79 -7.84 -1.07
N PRO A 187 9.69 -7.51 0.23
CA PRO A 187 9.65 -8.51 1.30
C PRO A 187 8.46 -9.48 1.24
N ALA A 188 7.41 -9.17 0.46
CA ALA A 188 6.29 -10.07 0.21
C ALA A 188 6.57 -11.13 -0.87
N GLY A 189 7.76 -11.14 -1.48
CA GLY A 189 8.31 -12.18 -2.36
C GLY A 189 7.28 -13.08 -3.05
N LYS A 190 7.17 -14.34 -2.59
CA LYS A 190 6.30 -15.39 -3.15
C LYS A 190 4.93 -15.51 -2.45
N ALA A 191 4.47 -14.48 -1.76
CA ALA A 191 3.19 -14.51 -1.07
C ALA A 191 2.02 -14.59 -2.05
N LEU A 192 1.00 -15.38 -1.69
CA LEU A 192 -0.25 -15.55 -2.44
C LEU A 192 -1.48 -15.09 -1.63
N PHE A 193 -1.29 -14.81 -0.34
CA PHE A 193 -2.34 -14.37 0.57
C PHE A 193 -1.82 -13.24 1.45
N PHE A 194 -2.71 -12.36 1.88
CA PHE A 194 -2.44 -11.38 2.91
C PHE A 194 -3.71 -11.13 3.71
N ASN A 195 -3.55 -10.96 5.02
CA ASN A 195 -4.65 -10.67 5.92
C ASN A 195 -4.17 -9.73 7.03
N THR A 196 -5.12 -9.08 7.71
CA THR A 196 -4.83 -8.33 8.93
C THR A 196 -4.37 -9.27 10.07
N PRO A 197 -3.59 -8.77 11.04
CA PRO A 197 -3.19 -9.53 12.22
C PRO A 197 -4.39 -10.19 12.92
N GLY A 198 -4.23 -11.46 13.31
CA GLY A 198 -5.29 -12.26 13.94
C GLY A 198 -6.24 -12.97 12.98
N ASN A 199 -6.31 -12.58 11.71
CA ASN A 199 -7.22 -13.17 10.71
C ASN A 199 -6.46 -14.08 9.73
N ARG A 200 -5.86 -15.17 10.19
CA ARG A 200 -5.08 -16.06 9.33
C ARG A 200 -5.98 -16.76 8.28
N PRO A 201 -5.52 -16.97 7.02
CA PRO A 201 -6.26 -17.76 6.04
C PRO A 201 -6.65 -19.15 6.57
N GLY A 202 -7.85 -19.64 6.23
CA GLY A 202 -8.35 -20.97 6.60
C GLY A 202 -7.64 -22.16 5.92
N VAL A 203 -6.52 -21.90 5.25
CA VAL A 203 -5.68 -22.87 4.56
C VAL A 203 -4.32 -22.99 5.25
N ARG A 204 -3.65 -24.13 5.08
CA ARG A 204 -2.28 -24.30 5.61
C ARG A 204 -1.32 -23.42 4.84
N VAL A 205 -0.83 -22.36 5.49
CA VAL A 205 0.07 -21.36 4.90
C VAL A 205 1.26 -21.05 5.81
N GLN A 206 2.34 -20.52 5.24
CA GLN A 206 3.53 -20.06 5.97
C GLN A 206 3.60 -18.54 5.93
N LYS A 207 4.00 -17.90 7.04
CA LYS A 207 4.19 -16.45 7.09
C LYS A 207 5.45 -16.09 6.30
N VAL A 208 5.32 -15.14 5.38
CA VAL A 208 6.42 -14.63 4.55
C VAL A 208 6.94 -13.31 5.12
N ALA A 209 6.03 -12.36 5.40
CA ALA A 209 6.38 -11.04 5.90
C ALA A 209 5.24 -10.45 6.74
N ALA A 210 5.55 -9.43 7.53
CA ALA A 210 4.58 -8.51 8.12
C ALA A 210 4.99 -7.09 7.74
N ILE A 211 4.09 -6.36 7.07
CA ILE A 211 4.36 -5.04 6.51
C ILE A 211 3.13 -4.18 6.78
N GLY A 212 3.30 -3.07 7.49
CA GLY A 212 2.17 -2.26 7.95
C GLY A 212 1.17 -3.11 8.75
N ASN A 213 -0.11 -2.98 8.41
CA ASN A 213 -1.20 -3.73 9.03
C ASN A 213 -1.52 -5.08 8.32
N HIS A 214 -0.58 -5.61 7.54
CA HIS A 214 -0.76 -6.87 6.83
C HIS A 214 0.28 -7.92 7.19
N ILE A 215 -0.18 -9.17 7.29
CA ILE A 215 0.67 -10.37 7.30
C ILE A 215 0.50 -11.07 5.96
N PHE A 216 1.62 -11.33 5.29
CA PHE A 216 1.69 -11.98 3.99
C PHE A 216 2.04 -13.46 4.14
N TYR A 217 1.41 -14.32 3.35
CA TYR A 217 1.54 -15.77 3.45
C TYR A 217 1.73 -16.47 2.10
N ARG A 218 2.36 -17.66 2.15
CA ARG A 218 2.53 -18.60 1.03
C ARG A 218 1.93 -19.97 1.32
#